data_AF-A0A1F9P505-F1
#
_entry.id   AF-A0A1F9P505-F1
#
_cell.length_a   1.000
_cell.length_b   1.000
_cell.length_c   1.000
_cell.angle_alpha   90.00
_cell.angle_beta   90.00
_cell.angle_gamma   90.00
#
_symmetry.space_group_name_H-M   'P 1'
#
loop_
_entity.id
_entity.type
_entity.pdbx_description
1 polymer ?
#
loop_
_entity_poly.entity_id
_entity_poly.type
_entity_poly.pdbx_seq_one_letter_code
_entity_poly.pdbx_strand_id
1 'polypeptide(L)'
;MLSSDLCREYGQKFLELGWREDALAFFQKGGMAEELEKLKAHCLETGDAFLLGRLGPQAPEDWRRLGERALALGKLHFARRAFEMAGDEDKTARVAGLIAGQTTAADG
;
A
#
# COMPACT_ATOMS: atom_id res chain seq x y z
N MET A 1 11.09 -5.46 -25.90
CA MET A 1 10.94 -5.91 -24.50
C MET A 1 12.21 -5.49 -23.77
N LEU A 2 12.13 -4.82 -22.62
CA LEU A 2 13.33 -4.48 -21.84
C LEU A 2 13.93 -5.78 -21.27
N SER A 3 15.26 -5.83 -21.13
CA SER A 3 15.92 -6.94 -20.45
C SER A 3 15.61 -6.90 -18.95
N SER A 4 15.74 -8.06 -18.30
CA SER A 4 15.59 -8.19 -16.85
C SER A 4 16.53 -7.24 -16.09
N ASP A 5 17.78 -7.10 -16.56
CA ASP A 5 18.78 -6.21 -15.95
C ASP A 5 18.41 -4.73 -16.08
N LEU A 6 17.92 -4.30 -17.25
CA LEU A 6 17.45 -2.92 -17.44
C LEU A 6 16.22 -2.64 -16.57
N CYS A 7 15.30 -3.61 -16.43
CA CYS A 7 14.17 -3.47 -15.53
C CYS A 7 14.63 -3.29 -14.07
N ARG A 8 15.64 -4.05 -13.62
CA ARG A 8 16.20 -3.88 -12.28
C ARG A 8 16.84 -2.50 -12.10
N GLU A 9 17.67 -2.07 -13.04
CA GLU A 9 18.40 -0.80 -12.97
C GLU A 9 17.42 0.40 -12.91
N TYR A 10 16.44 0.45 -13.82
CA TYR A 10 15.45 1.52 -13.80
C TYR A 10 14.56 1.47 -12.55
N GLY A 11 14.14 0.28 -12.13
CA GLY A 11 13.35 0.12 -10.91
C GLY A 11 14.08 0.65 -9.66
N GLN A 12 15.38 0.36 -9.53
CA GLN A 12 16.21 0.88 -8.44
C GLN A 12 16.35 2.41 -8.50
N LYS A 13 16.62 2.99 -9.67
CA LYS A 13 16.67 4.46 -9.84
C LYS A 13 15.36 5.13 -9.43
N PHE A 14 14.22 4.55 -9.79
CA PHE A 14 12.92 5.09 -9.38
C PHE A 14 12.68 4.97 -7.88
N LEU A 15 13.14 3.90 -7.23
CA LEU A 15 13.10 3.80 -5.76
C LEU A 15 13.93 4.89 -5.08
N GLU A 16 15.15 5.16 -5.56
CA GLU A 16 16.03 6.19 -5.02
C GLU A 16 15.41 7.59 -5.12
N LEU A 17 14.63 7.83 -6.17
CA LEU A 17 13.86 9.07 -6.37
C LEU A 17 12.53 9.09 -5.59
N GLY A 18 12.18 8.00 -4.91
CA GLY A 18 10.93 7.85 -4.17
C GLY A 18 9.70 7.50 -5.03
N TRP A 19 9.87 7.31 -6.34
CA TRP A 19 8.83 6.99 -7.31
C TRP A 19 8.49 5.50 -7.30
N ARG A 20 7.88 5.05 -6.20
CA ARG A 20 7.63 3.63 -5.91
C ARG A 20 6.69 2.95 -6.89
N GLU A 21 5.72 3.69 -7.44
CA GLU A 21 4.79 3.19 -8.45
C GLU A 21 5.48 2.88 -9.78
N ASP A 22 6.41 3.74 -10.20
CA ASP A 22 7.23 3.51 -11.38
C ASP A 22 8.18 2.33 -11.13
N ALA A 23 8.86 2.30 -9.97
CA ALA A 23 9.72 1.20 -9.58
C ALA A 23 9.01 -0.15 -9.64
N LEU A 24 7.80 -0.22 -9.07
CA LEU A 24 6.93 -1.40 -9.11
C LEU A 24 6.69 -1.88 -10.55
N ALA A 25 6.37 -0.98 -11.47
CA ALA A 25 6.08 -1.33 -12.85
C ALA A 25 7.29 -1.99 -13.54
N PHE A 26 8.52 -1.53 -13.24
CA PHE A 26 9.74 -2.15 -13.76
C PHE A 26 10.04 -3.49 -13.10
N PHE A 27 9.88 -3.61 -11.78
CA PHE A 27 10.10 -4.88 -11.08
C PHE A 27 9.12 -5.97 -11.51
N GLN A 28 7.85 -5.64 -11.73
CA GLN A 28 6.86 -6.57 -12.28
C GLN A 28 7.24 -7.03 -13.70
N LYS A 29 7.64 -6.09 -14.58
CA LYS A 29 8.10 -6.42 -15.94
C LYS A 29 9.36 -7.29 -15.95
N GLY A 30 10.26 -7.11 -14.99
CA GLY A 30 11.50 -7.88 -14.87
C GLY A 30 11.38 -9.19 -14.07
N GLY A 31 10.25 -9.43 -13.39
CA GLY A 31 10.11 -10.59 -12.50
C GLY A 31 10.99 -10.51 -11.24
N MET A 32 11.23 -9.32 -10.71
CA MET A 32 12.11 -9.09 -9.55
C MET A 32 11.43 -9.42 -8.23
N ALA A 33 11.22 -10.72 -7.95
CA ALA A 33 10.49 -11.19 -6.77
C ALA A 33 11.01 -10.58 -5.46
N GLU A 34 12.34 -10.52 -5.27
CA GLU A 34 12.95 -9.94 -4.07
C GLU A 34 12.62 -8.44 -3.90
N GLU A 35 12.64 -7.67 -5.00
CA GLU A 35 12.34 -6.24 -4.96
C GLU A 35 10.84 -5.98 -4.74
N LEU A 36 9.98 -6.86 -5.26
CA LEU A 36 8.54 -6.82 -4.99
C LEU A 36 8.24 -7.13 -3.52
N GLU A 37 8.96 -8.07 -2.90
CA GLU A 37 8.83 -8.35 -1.47
C GLU A 37 9.32 -7.17 -0.59
N LYS A 38 10.41 -6.51 -0.98
CA LYS A 38 10.85 -5.27 -0.31
C LYS A 38 9.81 -4.17 -0.41
N LEU A 39 9.20 -3.99 -1.58
CA LEU A 39 8.09 -3.04 -1.76
C LEU A 39 6.87 -3.41 -0.91
N LYS A 40 6.53 -4.70 -0.83
CA LYS A 40 5.45 -5.17 0.04
C LYS A 40 5.74 -4.84 1.51
N ALA A 41 6.94 -5.15 2.01
CA ALA A 41 7.35 -4.82 3.36
C ALA A 41 7.23 -3.32 3.65
N HIS A 42 7.65 -2.49 2.70
CA HIS A 42 7.50 -1.03 2.78
C HIS A 42 6.03 -0.59 2.87
N CYS A 43 5.13 -1.18 2.08
CA CYS A 43 3.70 -0.88 2.16
C CYS A 43 3.11 -1.22 3.53
N LEU A 44 3.49 -2.38 4.07
CA LEU A 44 3.06 -2.83 5.39
C LEU A 44 3.58 -1.93 6.52
N GLU A 45 4.79 -1.38 6.37
CA GLU A 45 5.40 -0.47 7.35
C GLU A 45 4.81 0.94 7.28
N THR A 46 4.47 1.43 6.08
CA THR A 46 4.01 2.79 5.87
C THR A 46 2.49 2.94 5.84
N GLY A 47 1.75 1.82 5.81
CA GLY A 47 0.30 1.84 5.67
C GLY A 47 -0.17 2.26 4.28
N ASP A 48 0.61 1.98 3.23
CA ASP A 48 0.28 2.36 1.85
C ASP A 48 -0.60 1.28 1.17
N ALA A 49 -1.91 1.38 1.41
CA ALA A 49 -2.88 0.41 0.87
C ALA A 49 -2.97 0.47 -0.66
N PHE A 50 -2.67 1.62 -1.26
CA PHE A 50 -2.76 1.80 -2.69
C PHE A 50 -1.63 1.07 -3.40
N LEU A 51 -0.38 1.29 -2.99
CA LEU A 51 0.77 0.61 -3.55
C LEU A 51 0.70 -0.90 -3.32
N LEU A 52 0.23 -1.36 -2.15
CA LEU A 52 0.03 -2.79 -1.88
C LEU A 52 -0.96 -3.43 -2.87
N GLY A 53 -2.05 -2.73 -3.20
CA GLY A 53 -3.04 -3.23 -4.15
C GLY A 53 -2.47 -3.37 -5.57
N ARG A 54 -1.49 -2.53 -5.93
CA ARG A 54 -0.82 -2.59 -7.23
C ARG A 54 0.21 -3.71 -7.34
N LEU A 55 0.73 -4.22 -6.21
CA LEU A 55 1.64 -5.38 -6.19
C LEU A 55 0.95 -6.67 -6.65
N GLY A 56 -0.38 -6.72 -6.60
CA GLY A 56 -1.20 -7.87 -6.98
C GLY A 56 -2.00 -8.43 -5.79
N PRO A 57 -2.62 -9.60 -5.94
CA PRO A 57 -3.39 -10.24 -4.88
C PRO A 57 -2.56 -10.43 -3.61
N GLN A 58 -3.10 -10.05 -2.45
CA GLN A 58 -2.49 -10.27 -1.15
C GLN A 58 -3.42 -11.06 -0.24
N ALA A 59 -2.86 -11.71 0.77
CA ALA A 59 -3.65 -12.38 1.78
C ALA A 59 -4.47 -11.37 2.60
N PRO A 60 -5.68 -11.73 3.06
CA PRO A 60 -6.47 -10.89 3.97
C PRO A 60 -5.68 -10.43 5.21
N GLU A 61 -4.76 -11.26 5.71
CA GLU A 61 -3.91 -10.96 6.87
C GLU A 61 -2.94 -9.80 6.60
N ASP A 62 -2.39 -9.71 5.39
CA ASP A 62 -1.51 -8.60 4.98
C ASP A 62 -2.29 -7.30 4.95
N TRP A 63 -3.50 -7.33 4.39
CA TRP A 63 -4.42 -6.21 4.39
C TRP A 63 -4.81 -5.77 5.81
N ARG A 64 -5.09 -6.73 6.70
CA ARG A 64 -5.42 -6.43 8.10
C ARG A 64 -4.23 -5.76 8.81
N ARG A 65 -3.01 -6.28 8.64
CA ARG A 65 -1.80 -5.68 9.21
C ARG A 65 -1.56 -4.27 8.68
N LEU A 66 -1.73 -4.07 7.38
CA LEU A 66 -1.61 -2.76 6.75
C LEU A 66 -2.65 -1.78 7.31
N GLY A 67 -3.89 -2.22 7.47
CA GLY A 67 -4.98 -1.41 8.01
C GLY A 67 -4.70 -0.92 9.43
N GLU A 68 -4.21 -1.80 10.31
CA GLU A 68 -3.78 -1.41 11.66
C GLU A 68 -2.65 -0.39 11.63
N ARG A 69 -1.66 -0.59 10.75
CA ARG A 69 -0.55 0.35 10.63
C ARG A 69 -0.99 1.71 10.10
N ALA A 70 -1.80 1.73 9.04
CA ALA A 70 -2.35 2.95 8.47
C ALA A 70 -3.20 3.71 9.50
N LEU A 71 -4.01 2.99 10.29
CA LEU A 71 -4.82 3.58 11.35
C LEU A 71 -3.96 4.22 12.44
N ALA A 72 -2.92 3.51 12.90
CA ALA A 72 -1.99 4.03 13.90
C ALA A 72 -1.23 5.29 13.41
N LEU A 73 -1.04 5.42 12.10
CA LEU A 73 -0.44 6.59 11.45
C LEU A 73 -1.46 7.70 11.11
N GLY A 74 -2.74 7.53 11.47
CA GLY A 74 -3.82 8.48 11.14
C GLY A 74 -4.22 8.50 9.65
N LYS A 75 -3.73 7.56 8.84
CA LYS A 75 -4.03 7.45 7.41
C LYS A 75 -5.38 6.76 7.19
N LEU A 76 -6.47 7.40 7.63
CA LEU A 76 -7.78 6.76 7.76
C LEU A 76 -8.33 6.19 6.44
N HIS A 77 -8.14 6.86 5.31
CA HIS A 77 -8.59 6.35 4.02
C HIS A 77 -7.85 5.06 3.60
N PHE A 78 -6.54 4.99 3.84
CA PHE A 78 -5.78 3.76 3.59
C PHE A 78 -6.15 2.66 4.59
N ALA A 79 -6.38 3.01 5.86
CA ALA A 79 -6.83 2.05 6.86
C ALA A 79 -8.19 1.43 6.47
N ARG A 80 -9.16 2.26 6.08
CA ARG A 80 -10.47 1.79 5.63
C ARG A 80 -10.35 0.86 4.43
N ARG A 81 -9.62 1.29 3.39
CA ARG A 81 -9.40 0.49 2.19
C ARG A 81 -8.77 -0.87 2.51
N ALA A 82 -7.81 -0.89 3.44
CA ALA A 82 -7.15 -2.13 3.83
C ALA A 82 -8.11 -3.08 4.59
N PHE A 83 -8.93 -2.56 5.52
CA PHE A 83 -9.92 -3.39 6.21
C PHE A 83 -11.01 -3.91 5.26
N GLU A 84 -11.44 -3.12 4.28
CA GLU A 84 -12.34 -3.58 3.20
C GLU A 84 -11.73 -4.77 2.44
N MET A 85 -10.45 -4.65 2.04
CA MET A 85 -9.73 -5.71 1.33
C MET A 85 -9.46 -6.95 2.20
N ALA A 86 -9.39 -6.78 3.52
CA ALA A 86 -9.26 -7.88 4.47
C ALA A 86 -10.61 -8.58 4.78
N GLY A 87 -11.74 -8.03 4.33
CA GLY A 87 -13.08 -8.47 4.72
C GLY A 87 -13.41 -8.20 6.19
N ASP A 88 -12.76 -7.21 6.82
CA ASP A 88 -12.95 -6.84 8.23
C ASP A 88 -14.02 -5.72 8.31
N GLU A 89 -15.30 -6.13 8.26
CA GLU A 89 -16.45 -5.21 8.22
C GLU A 89 -16.53 -4.32 9.46
N ASP A 90 -16.27 -4.87 10.65
CA ASP A 90 -16.30 -4.14 11.92
C ASP A 90 -15.27 -3.01 11.93
N LYS A 91 -14.01 -3.29 11.55
CA LYS A 91 -12.99 -2.24 11.48
C LYS A 91 -13.23 -1.26 10.35
N THR A 92 -13.77 -1.71 9.23
CA THR A 92 -14.19 -0.85 8.12
C THR A 92 -15.21 0.18 8.60
N ALA A 93 -16.28 -0.27 9.27
CA ALA A 93 -17.31 0.60 9.83
C ALA A 93 -16.75 1.57 10.87
N ARG A 94 -15.88 1.07 11.77
CA ARG A 94 -15.22 1.93 12.78
C ARG A 94 -14.41 3.06 12.14
N VAL A 95 -13.57 2.74 11.16
CA VAL A 95 -12.74 3.76 10.49
C VAL A 95 -13.60 4.72 9.66
N ALA A 96 -14.68 4.25 9.03
CA ALA A 96 -15.62 5.11 8.34
C ALA A 96 -16.27 6.15 9.29
N GLY A 97 -16.63 5.74 10.51
CA GLY A 97 -17.11 6.66 11.55
C GLY A 97 -16.08 7.72 11.94
N LEU A 98 -14.80 7.34 12.06
CA LEU A 98 -13.71 8.28 12.35
C LEU A 98 -13.53 9.31 11.22
N ILE A 99 -13.60 8.88 9.95
CA ILE A 99 -13.51 9.78 8.79
C ILE A 99 -14.68 10.77 8.81
N ALA A 100 -15.91 10.30 9.03
CA ALA A 100 -17.09 11.16 9.08
C ALA A 100 -17.01 12.21 10.21
N GLY A 101 -16.50 11.82 11.38
CA GLY A 101 -16.32 12.74 12.51
C GLY A 101 -15.21 13.78 12.32
N GLN A 102 -14.19 13.51 11.49
CA GLN A 102 -13.16 14.50 11.15
C GLN A 102 -13.69 15.60 10.23
N THR A 103 -14.54 15.25 9.27
CA THR A 103 -15.16 16.23 8.36
C THR A 103 -16.01 17.24 9.13
N THR A 104 -16.77 16.80 10.13
CA THR A 104 -17.64 17.72 10.91
C THR A 104 -16.88 18.65 11.86
N ALA A 105 -15.62 18.34 12.19
CA ALA A 105 -14.80 19.16 13.09
C ALA A 105 -14.00 20.25 12.36
N ALA A 106 -13.83 20.15 11.04
CA ALA A 106 -13.08 21.11 10.24
C ALA A 106 -13.90 22.33 9.78
N ASP A 107 -15.23 22.25 9.88
CA ASP A 107 -16.18 23.27 9.42
C ASP A 107 -16.75 24.14 10.57
N GLY A 108 -16.14 24.09 11.77
CA GLY A 108 -16.61 24.76 12.99
C GLY A 108 -15.67 25.81 13.57
#